data_AF-A0A2V7EE37-F1
#
_entry.id   AF-A0A2V7EE37-F1
#
_cell.length_a   1.000
_cell.length_b   1.000
_cell.length_c   1.000
_cell.angle_alpha   90.00
_cell.angle_beta   90.00
_cell.angle_gamma   90.00
#
_symmetry.space_group_name_H-M   'P 1'
#
loop_
_entity.id
_entity.type
_entity.pdbx_description
1 polymer ?
#
loop_
_entity_poly.entity_id
_entity_poly.type
_entity_poly.pdbx_seq_one_letter_code
_entity_poly.pdbx_strand_id
1 'polypeptide(L)'
;MTGNCPSFAGATRATSRATFKTGSLPAVDSRGRERRGLGQPMSGSDDHLAYYTRQGPFTDPAEYAQLFDGLPAEIPALCRVVQGLVIHFLWAKSYGVEVTEARRPEMEIRPVSRKLEHLAARDPRPLDVAREPRARMLGTCRDFSVMLCGMLRHRGIPARVRCGFATYFQADHYEDHWIVQYWRPGERRWVMVDAQLDALQRDQLHVDFDTTDLPTGRFLPAGRAWRMCRDGEADPEKFGILGMSGRWFVRGNVVRDLLALNKLEVSPWDTWRQAARDDDEITDAGLALCDRIASVTHANDVDLAEARALYETIEDVHLPPWLK
;
A
#
# COMPACT_ATOMS: atom_id res chain seq x y z
N MET A 1 1.02 15.62 23.66
CA MET A 1 1.76 14.61 24.43
C MET A 1 2.71 13.92 23.47
N THR A 2 4.00 14.18 23.63
CA THR A 2 5.09 13.79 22.71
C THR A 2 5.38 12.29 22.82
N GLY A 3 4.95 11.52 21.83
CA GLY A 3 5.35 10.11 21.69
C GLY A 3 6.76 10.04 21.11
N ASN A 4 7.73 9.60 21.91
CA ASN A 4 9.10 9.37 21.45
C ASN A 4 9.15 8.21 20.44
N CYS A 5 9.66 8.48 19.24
CA CYS A 5 10.17 7.45 18.33
C CYS A 5 11.42 6.77 18.92
N PRO A 6 11.58 5.44 18.82
CA PRO A 6 12.83 4.78 19.16
C PRO A 6 13.90 5.05 18.09
N SER A 7 15.08 5.50 18.51
CA SER A 7 16.25 5.67 17.64
C SER A 7 16.94 4.33 17.38
N PHE A 8 17.31 4.05 16.13
CA PHE A 8 18.29 3.01 15.81
C PHE A 8 19.41 3.61 14.96
N ALA A 9 20.60 3.70 15.56
CA ALA A 9 21.84 4.05 14.91
C ALA A 9 22.62 2.76 14.57
N GLY A 10 23.20 2.72 13.37
CA GLY A 10 24.32 1.83 13.07
C GLY A 10 24.18 0.99 11.80
N ALA A 11 24.69 1.51 10.68
CA ALA A 11 25.40 0.70 9.68
C ALA A 11 26.19 1.61 8.73
N THR A 12 27.49 1.41 8.72
CA THR A 12 28.53 2.11 7.94
C THR A 12 28.45 1.80 6.45
N ARG A 13 28.58 2.84 5.61
CA ARG A 13 28.64 2.74 4.14
C ARG A 13 29.95 2.07 3.67
N ALA A 14 29.84 1.10 2.78
CA ALA A 14 30.94 0.65 1.92
C ALA A 14 30.61 1.01 0.46
N THR A 15 31.43 1.87 -0.14
CA THR A 15 31.33 2.31 -1.53
C THR A 15 32.06 1.34 -2.45
N SER A 16 31.38 0.85 -3.49
CA SER A 16 32.00 0.09 -4.58
C SER A 16 31.49 0.63 -5.93
N ARG A 17 32.41 1.21 -6.71
CA ARG A 17 32.20 1.68 -8.09
C ARG A 17 32.13 0.48 -9.03
N ALA A 18 31.05 0.38 -9.82
CA ALA A 18 31.00 -0.50 -10.98
C ALA A 18 30.99 0.32 -12.28
N THR A 19 31.83 -0.08 -13.22
CA THR A 19 32.11 0.55 -14.51
C THR A 19 31.10 0.12 -15.57
N PHE A 20 30.55 1.08 -16.31
CA PHE A 20 29.67 0.85 -17.45
C PHE A 20 30.45 0.32 -18.67
N LYS A 21 29.99 -0.78 -19.27
CA LYS A 21 30.37 -1.20 -20.61
C LYS A 21 29.19 -1.01 -21.57
N THR A 22 29.42 -0.16 -22.56
CA THR A 22 28.55 0.15 -23.70
C THR A 22 28.48 -1.03 -24.68
N GLY A 23 27.27 -1.44 -25.05
CA GLY A 23 27.02 -2.43 -26.11
C GLY A 23 26.02 -1.89 -27.13
N SER A 24 26.41 -1.94 -28.40
CA SER A 24 25.76 -1.35 -29.58
C SER A 24 24.40 -1.94 -29.97
N LEU A 25 23.56 -1.08 -30.57
CA LEU A 25 22.34 -1.38 -31.33
C LEU A 25 22.64 -2.03 -32.69
N PRO A 26 21.66 -2.74 -33.29
CA PRO A 26 21.56 -2.80 -34.75
C PRO A 26 20.20 -2.30 -35.29
N ALA A 27 20.34 -1.32 -36.19
CA ALA A 27 19.71 -1.11 -37.51
C ALA A 27 18.23 -1.44 -37.79
N VAL A 28 17.59 -0.42 -38.36
CA VAL A 28 16.27 -0.37 -39.03
C VAL A 28 16.39 -0.92 -40.47
N ASP A 29 15.45 -1.77 -40.92
CA ASP A 29 15.21 -2.04 -42.36
C ASP A 29 13.96 -1.26 -42.83
N SER A 30 14.15 -0.56 -43.94
CA SER A 30 13.26 0.35 -44.61
C SER A 30 12.50 -0.33 -45.76
N ARG A 31 11.33 -0.93 -45.51
CA ARG A 31 10.41 -1.32 -46.60
C ARG A 31 8.95 -1.11 -46.24
N GLY A 32 8.37 -0.04 -46.79
CA GLY A 32 6.95 0.22 -46.77
C GLY A 32 6.16 -0.84 -47.54
N ARG A 33 5.22 -1.48 -46.84
CA ARG A 33 3.98 -2.02 -47.42
C ARG A 33 2.97 -2.27 -46.31
N GLU A 34 1.85 -1.56 -46.37
CA GLU A 34 0.70 -1.75 -45.51
C GLU A 34 0.22 -3.21 -45.59
N ARG A 35 0.18 -3.88 -44.44
CA ARG A 35 -0.63 -5.08 -44.24
C ARG A 35 -1.77 -4.70 -43.32
N ARG A 36 -3.00 -4.73 -43.85
CA ARG A 36 -4.23 -4.75 -43.04
C ARG A 36 -4.19 -5.99 -42.15
N GLY A 37 -3.83 -5.77 -40.89
CA GLY A 37 -3.83 -6.78 -39.84
C GLY A 37 -5.23 -6.88 -39.23
N LEU A 38 -5.76 -8.09 -39.20
CA LEU A 38 -6.87 -8.52 -38.35
C LEU A 38 -6.66 -8.01 -36.92
N GLY A 39 -7.75 -7.58 -36.28
CA GLY A 39 -7.75 -6.97 -34.96
C GLY A 39 -6.83 -7.69 -33.97
N GLN A 40 -5.88 -6.95 -33.41
CA GLN A 40 -5.08 -7.42 -32.29
C GLN A 40 -6.02 -7.75 -31.11
N PRO A 41 -5.81 -8.88 -30.42
CA PRO A 41 -6.54 -9.14 -29.19
C PRO A 41 -6.15 -8.08 -28.16
N MET A 42 -7.11 -7.61 -27.36
CA MET A 42 -6.86 -6.74 -26.21
C MET A 42 -6.12 -7.49 -25.09
N SER A 43 -4.91 -7.97 -25.35
CA SER A 43 -4.16 -8.86 -24.44
C SER A 43 -3.47 -8.13 -23.30
N GLY A 44 -3.50 -6.79 -23.27
CA GLY A 44 -2.88 -5.98 -22.21
C GLY A 44 -3.75 -5.80 -20.96
N SER A 45 -5.09 -5.85 -21.08
CA SER A 45 -5.98 -5.68 -19.91
C SER A 45 -6.06 -6.93 -19.05
N ASP A 46 -6.10 -8.10 -19.68
CA ASP A 46 -6.31 -9.36 -18.95
C ASP A 46 -5.06 -9.80 -18.19
N ASP A 47 -3.87 -9.49 -18.72
CA ASP A 47 -2.59 -9.79 -18.07
C ASP A 47 -2.41 -8.95 -16.77
N HIS A 48 -2.85 -7.68 -16.78
CA HIS A 48 -2.76 -6.87 -15.57
C HIS A 48 -3.70 -7.34 -14.46
N LEU A 49 -4.92 -7.77 -14.80
CA LEU A 49 -5.87 -8.28 -13.82
C LEU A 49 -5.38 -9.62 -13.25
N ALA A 50 -4.87 -10.50 -14.12
CA ALA A 50 -4.30 -11.78 -13.72
C ALA A 50 -3.06 -11.62 -12.82
N TYR A 51 -2.26 -10.57 -13.01
CA TYR A 51 -1.20 -10.24 -12.07
C TYR A 51 -1.78 -10.00 -10.68
N TYR A 52 -2.84 -9.20 -10.56
CA TYR A 52 -3.42 -8.81 -9.27
C TYR A 52 -4.35 -9.84 -8.60
N THR A 53 -4.64 -10.98 -9.24
CA THR A 53 -5.29 -12.12 -8.56
C THR A 53 -4.31 -12.97 -7.75
N ARG A 54 -3.03 -12.97 -8.12
CA ARG A 54 -2.01 -13.80 -7.45
C ARG A 54 -1.49 -13.14 -6.18
N GLN A 55 -1.25 -13.93 -5.14
CA GLN A 55 -0.62 -13.46 -3.90
C GLN A 55 0.79 -12.89 -4.14
N GLY A 56 1.22 -12.02 -3.24
CA GLY A 56 2.61 -11.59 -3.09
C GLY A 56 3.16 -12.00 -1.71
N PRO A 57 4.46 -11.77 -1.44
CA PRO A 57 5.12 -12.24 -0.23
C PRO A 57 4.43 -11.87 1.09
N PHE A 58 3.76 -10.70 1.13
CA PHE A 58 3.08 -10.25 2.33
C PHE A 58 1.57 -10.52 2.38
N THR A 59 0.97 -10.95 1.27
CA THR A 59 -0.48 -11.22 1.18
C THR A 59 -0.79 -12.72 1.13
N ASP A 60 0.22 -13.55 0.86
CA ASP A 60 0.08 -15.01 0.84
C ASP A 60 -0.26 -15.58 2.24
N PRO A 61 -1.41 -16.26 2.39
CA PRO A 61 -1.76 -16.93 3.64
C PRO A 61 -0.97 -18.25 3.86
N ALA A 62 -0.26 -18.75 2.86
CA ALA A 62 0.54 -19.98 2.91
C ALA A 62 -0.26 -21.18 3.48
N GLU A 63 0.26 -21.87 4.50
CA GLU A 63 -0.37 -23.01 5.16
C GLU A 63 -1.68 -22.68 5.92
N TYR A 64 -2.06 -21.40 5.98
CA TYR A 64 -3.29 -20.91 6.60
C TYR A 64 -4.37 -20.53 5.57
N ALA A 65 -4.18 -20.84 4.28
CA ALA A 65 -5.10 -20.48 3.20
C ALA A 65 -6.55 -20.93 3.47
N GLN A 66 -6.73 -22.11 4.06
CA GLN A 66 -8.02 -22.67 4.45
C GLN A 66 -8.81 -21.79 5.44
N LEU A 67 -8.14 -20.89 6.18
CA LEU A 67 -8.84 -19.96 7.08
C LEU A 67 -9.63 -18.88 6.31
N PHE A 68 -9.36 -18.69 5.02
CA PHE A 68 -10.13 -17.81 4.14
C PHE A 68 -11.33 -18.48 3.48
N ASP A 69 -11.41 -19.81 3.56
CA ASP A 69 -12.51 -20.58 3.01
C ASP A 69 -13.79 -20.29 3.80
N GLY A 70 -14.92 -20.18 3.09
CA GLY A 70 -16.21 -19.89 3.71
C GLY A 70 -16.41 -18.44 4.17
N LEU A 71 -15.39 -17.56 4.12
CA LEU A 71 -15.62 -16.13 4.40
C LEU A 71 -16.67 -15.52 3.45
N PRO A 72 -17.38 -14.46 3.87
CA PRO A 72 -18.37 -13.78 3.02
C PRO A 72 -17.81 -13.31 1.68
N ALA A 73 -18.65 -13.23 0.66
CA ALA A 73 -18.26 -12.75 -0.67
C ALA A 73 -18.35 -11.22 -0.81
N GLU A 74 -19.27 -10.58 -0.09
CA GLU A 74 -19.54 -9.15 -0.22
C GLU A 74 -18.41 -8.31 0.39
N ILE A 75 -17.96 -7.27 -0.32
CA ILE A 75 -16.87 -6.38 0.11
C ILE A 75 -17.14 -5.77 1.50
N PRO A 76 -18.33 -5.22 1.80
CA PRO A 76 -18.61 -4.70 3.14
C PRO A 76 -18.55 -5.78 4.23
N ALA A 77 -18.90 -7.03 3.90
CA ALA A 77 -18.83 -8.13 4.85
C ALA A 77 -17.37 -8.56 5.10
N LEU A 78 -16.53 -8.64 4.07
CA LEU A 78 -15.10 -8.87 4.23
C LEU A 78 -14.40 -7.77 5.03
N CYS A 79 -14.78 -6.50 4.82
CA CYS A 79 -14.27 -5.40 5.66
C CYS A 79 -14.60 -5.64 7.13
N ARG A 80 -15.85 -6.04 7.46
CA ARG A 80 -16.24 -6.37 8.84
C ARG A 80 -15.45 -7.55 9.42
N VAL A 81 -15.10 -8.55 8.62
CA VAL A 81 -14.21 -9.65 9.03
C VAL A 81 -12.86 -9.07 9.47
N VAL A 82 -12.21 -8.27 8.62
CA VAL A 82 -10.91 -7.67 8.94
C VAL A 82 -11.00 -6.76 10.17
N GLN A 83 -12.05 -5.94 10.29
CA GLN A 83 -12.33 -5.08 11.45
C GLN A 83 -12.55 -5.86 12.75
N GLY A 84 -13.07 -7.08 12.65
CA GLY A 84 -13.23 -8.01 13.76
C GLY A 84 -11.95 -8.71 14.18
N LEU A 85 -10.86 -8.62 13.40
CA LEU A 85 -9.59 -9.31 13.64
C LEU A 85 -8.45 -8.36 13.98
N VAL A 86 -8.44 -7.16 13.42
CA VAL A 86 -7.37 -6.16 13.57
C VAL A 86 -7.91 -4.93 14.30
N ILE A 87 -7.07 -4.33 15.14
CA ILE A 87 -7.34 -3.04 15.80
C ILE A 87 -6.19 -2.07 15.50
N HIS A 88 -6.52 -0.89 15.00
CA HIS A 88 -5.51 0.13 14.69
C HIS A 88 -4.93 0.71 15.98
N PHE A 89 -3.60 0.77 16.11
CA PHE A 89 -2.96 1.18 17.37
C PHE A 89 -3.32 2.61 17.81
N LEU A 90 -3.47 3.55 16.87
CA LEU A 90 -3.93 4.92 17.17
C LEU A 90 -5.37 4.98 17.66
N TRP A 91 -6.20 3.99 17.31
CA TRP A 91 -7.61 3.94 17.69
C TRP A 91 -7.87 3.03 18.88
N ALA A 92 -6.89 2.23 19.32
CA ALA A 92 -7.07 1.21 20.36
C ALA A 92 -7.75 1.75 21.62
N LYS A 93 -7.37 2.96 22.06
CA LYS A 93 -7.96 3.62 23.23
C LYS A 93 -9.46 3.90 23.06
N SER A 94 -9.92 4.27 21.85
CA SER A 94 -11.34 4.48 21.56
C SER A 94 -12.18 3.21 21.72
N TYR A 95 -11.55 2.03 21.68
CA TYR A 95 -12.18 0.74 21.96
C TYR A 95 -11.91 0.22 23.39
N GLY A 96 -11.36 1.04 24.29
CA GLY A 96 -11.02 0.64 25.66
C GLY A 96 -9.83 -0.32 25.74
N VAL A 97 -8.94 -0.29 24.75
CA VAL A 97 -7.74 -1.15 24.69
C VAL A 97 -6.48 -0.30 24.90
N GLU A 98 -5.71 -0.64 25.94
CA GLU A 98 -4.39 -0.06 26.18
C GLU A 98 -3.32 -0.71 25.28
N VAL A 99 -2.46 0.11 24.68
CA VAL A 99 -1.33 -0.35 23.88
C VAL A 99 -0.11 -0.49 24.79
N THR A 100 0.11 -1.69 25.30
CA THR A 100 1.26 -2.00 26.16
C THR A 100 2.51 -2.31 25.34
N GLU A 101 3.70 -2.14 25.94
CA GLU A 101 4.97 -2.50 25.30
C GLU A 101 5.01 -3.96 24.82
N ALA A 102 4.39 -4.87 25.57
CA ALA A 102 4.31 -6.28 25.22
C ALA A 102 3.52 -6.56 23.91
N ARG A 103 2.62 -5.65 23.51
CA ARG A 103 1.83 -5.78 22.28
C ARG A 103 2.46 -5.09 21.07
N ARG A 104 3.42 -4.19 21.27
CA ARG A 104 4.07 -3.48 20.15
C ARG A 104 4.64 -4.41 19.07
N PRO A 105 5.24 -5.58 19.40
CA PRO A 105 5.72 -6.51 18.38
C PRO A 105 4.63 -7.03 17.42
N GLU A 106 3.34 -6.98 17.78
CA GLU A 106 2.24 -7.37 16.88
C GLU A 106 2.23 -6.52 15.60
N MET A 107 2.61 -5.24 15.68
CA MET A 107 2.67 -4.32 14.54
C MET A 107 3.85 -4.61 13.59
N GLU A 108 4.83 -5.41 14.04
CA GLU A 108 5.99 -5.80 13.23
C GLU A 108 5.74 -7.10 12.45
N ILE A 109 4.64 -7.82 12.72
CA ILE A 109 4.27 -9.03 11.98
C ILE A 109 3.91 -8.62 10.55
N ARG A 110 4.74 -8.94 9.54
CA ARG A 110 4.50 -8.44 8.17
C ARG A 110 3.59 -9.32 7.31
N PRO A 111 3.89 -10.63 7.14
CA PRO A 111 3.15 -11.48 6.21
C PRO A 111 1.79 -11.88 6.77
N VAL A 112 0.77 -11.97 5.91
CA VAL A 112 -0.58 -12.45 6.25
C VAL A 112 -0.53 -13.83 6.91
N SER A 113 0.29 -14.77 6.43
CA SER A 113 0.46 -16.08 7.06
C SER A 113 0.84 -16.01 8.54
N ARG A 114 1.78 -15.13 8.93
CA ARG A 114 2.20 -14.94 10.33
C ARG A 114 1.13 -14.20 11.16
N LYS A 115 0.35 -13.32 10.53
CA LYS A 115 -0.82 -12.70 11.18
C LYS A 115 -1.90 -13.74 11.47
N LEU A 116 -2.16 -14.63 10.52
CA LEU A 116 -3.12 -15.73 10.67
C LEU A 116 -2.69 -16.71 11.75
N GLU A 117 -1.42 -17.11 11.79
CA GLU A 117 -0.85 -17.90 12.89
C GLU A 117 -1.06 -17.20 14.25
N HIS A 118 -0.71 -15.92 14.35
CA HIS A 118 -0.88 -15.14 15.59
C HIS A 118 -2.35 -15.09 16.04
N LEU A 119 -3.27 -14.84 15.11
CA LEU A 119 -4.71 -14.79 15.39
C LEU A 119 -5.24 -16.17 15.83
N ALA A 120 -4.86 -17.25 15.12
CA ALA A 120 -5.30 -18.61 15.42
C ALA A 120 -4.75 -19.11 16.76
N ALA A 121 -3.50 -18.80 17.09
CA ALA A 121 -2.89 -19.15 18.37
C ALA A 121 -3.56 -18.44 19.56
N ARG A 122 -4.06 -17.22 19.34
CA ARG A 122 -4.75 -16.43 20.36
C ARG A 122 -6.22 -16.81 20.50
N ASP A 123 -6.90 -17.09 19.39
CA ASP A 123 -8.31 -17.45 19.35
C ASP A 123 -8.61 -18.30 18.10
N PRO A 124 -8.86 -19.61 18.25
CA PRO A 124 -8.98 -20.55 17.14
C PRO A 124 -10.35 -20.55 16.45
N ARG A 125 -11.29 -19.69 16.88
CA ARG A 125 -12.61 -19.61 16.24
C ARG A 125 -12.47 -19.18 14.77
N PRO A 126 -13.46 -19.45 13.89
CA PRO A 126 -13.44 -18.95 12.51
C PRO A 126 -13.19 -17.44 12.41
N LEU A 127 -12.57 -17.01 11.31
CA LEU A 127 -12.15 -15.62 11.11
C LEU A 127 -13.34 -14.65 11.00
N ASP A 128 -14.50 -15.11 10.52
CA ASP A 128 -15.74 -14.33 10.42
C ASP A 128 -16.45 -14.14 11.77
N VAL A 129 -15.99 -14.81 12.83
CA VAL A 129 -16.43 -14.54 14.20
C VAL A 129 -15.63 -13.35 14.75
N ALA A 130 -16.27 -12.19 14.83
CA ALA A 130 -15.62 -10.99 15.35
C ALA A 130 -15.03 -11.20 16.75
N ARG A 131 -13.81 -10.68 16.97
CA ARG A 131 -13.16 -10.70 18.27
C ARG A 131 -13.53 -9.46 19.07
N GLU A 132 -13.62 -9.63 20.38
CA GLU A 132 -13.61 -8.51 21.33
C GLU A 132 -12.39 -7.62 21.07
N PRO A 133 -12.48 -6.28 21.21
CA PRO A 133 -11.37 -5.38 20.87
C PRO A 133 -10.01 -5.77 21.47
N ARG A 134 -9.99 -6.22 22.74
CA ARG A 134 -8.78 -6.70 23.43
C ARG A 134 -8.17 -7.99 22.85
N ALA A 135 -8.94 -8.76 22.09
CA ALA A 135 -8.53 -10.00 21.46
C ALA A 135 -8.10 -9.81 19.99
N ARG A 136 -8.40 -8.66 19.38
CA ARG A 136 -7.93 -8.28 18.04
C ARG A 136 -6.43 -8.04 18.04
N MET A 137 -5.76 -8.42 16.96
CA MET A 137 -4.33 -8.14 16.74
C MET A 137 -4.13 -6.64 16.53
N LEU A 138 -3.17 -6.06 17.24
CA LEU A 138 -2.76 -4.68 17.09
C LEU A 138 -2.06 -4.50 15.73
N GLY A 139 -2.45 -3.48 14.97
CA GLY A 139 -1.88 -3.22 13.65
C GLY A 139 -2.03 -1.77 13.21
N THR A 140 -1.72 -1.56 11.93
CA THR A 140 -1.76 -0.30 11.20
C THR A 140 -2.73 -0.37 10.02
N CYS A 141 -3.03 0.75 9.36
CA CYS A 141 -3.85 0.80 8.13
C CYS A 141 -3.37 -0.18 7.04
N ARG A 142 -2.04 -0.38 6.95
CA ARG A 142 -1.42 -1.36 6.05
C ARG A 142 -1.85 -2.79 6.37
N ASP A 143 -2.02 -3.14 7.64
CA ASP A 143 -2.40 -4.50 8.06
C ASP A 143 -3.85 -4.82 7.72
N PHE A 144 -4.76 -3.85 7.87
CA PHE A 144 -6.12 -3.98 7.36
C PHE A 144 -6.11 -4.22 5.84
N SER A 145 -5.31 -3.43 5.13
CA SER A 145 -5.23 -3.49 3.67
C SER A 145 -4.67 -4.80 3.14
N VAL A 146 -3.57 -5.32 3.71
CA VAL A 146 -3.01 -6.61 3.24
C VAL A 146 -3.90 -7.81 3.58
N MET A 147 -4.60 -7.78 4.73
CA MET A 147 -5.54 -8.83 5.11
C MET A 147 -6.70 -8.89 4.11
N LEU A 148 -7.34 -7.74 3.82
CA LEU A 148 -8.40 -7.67 2.82
C LEU A 148 -7.90 -8.08 1.43
N CYS A 149 -6.74 -7.57 1.01
CA CYS A 149 -6.15 -7.90 -0.29
C CYS A 149 -5.89 -9.42 -0.43
N GLY A 150 -5.35 -10.06 0.60
CA GLY A 150 -5.15 -11.51 0.65
C GLY A 150 -6.45 -12.29 0.52
N MET A 151 -7.52 -11.88 1.22
CA MET A 151 -8.84 -12.50 1.16
C MET A 151 -9.51 -12.37 -0.23
N LEU A 152 -9.32 -11.24 -0.91
CA LEU A 152 -9.83 -11.01 -2.27
C LEU A 152 -9.08 -11.85 -3.30
N ARG A 153 -7.74 -11.86 -3.22
CA ARG A 153 -6.87 -12.66 -4.10
C ARG A 153 -7.12 -14.16 -3.94
N HIS A 154 -7.41 -14.64 -2.73
CA HIS A 154 -7.82 -16.03 -2.48
C HIS A 154 -9.09 -16.43 -3.25
N ARG A 155 -9.99 -15.47 -3.49
CA ARG A 155 -11.21 -15.66 -4.30
C ARG A 155 -10.99 -15.41 -5.80
N GLY A 156 -9.75 -15.16 -6.22
CA GLY A 156 -9.44 -14.80 -7.60
C GLY A 156 -9.93 -13.39 -8.01
N ILE A 157 -10.28 -12.53 -7.05
CA ILE A 157 -10.64 -11.14 -7.33
C ILE A 157 -9.34 -10.34 -7.49
N PRO A 158 -9.11 -9.64 -8.63
CA PRO A 158 -7.95 -8.79 -8.78
C PRO A 158 -7.97 -7.69 -7.73
N ALA A 159 -6.94 -7.65 -6.88
CA ALA A 159 -6.81 -6.68 -5.81
C ALA A 159 -5.36 -6.22 -5.65
N ARG A 160 -5.18 -4.96 -5.25
CA ARG A 160 -3.88 -4.35 -4.97
C ARG A 160 -3.98 -3.39 -3.81
N VAL A 161 -2.90 -3.31 -3.04
CA VAL A 161 -2.80 -2.33 -1.95
C VAL A 161 -2.23 -1.04 -2.52
N ARG A 162 -2.71 0.10 -2.01
CA ARG A 162 -2.21 1.43 -2.34
C ARG A 162 -1.73 2.13 -1.07
N CYS A 163 -0.68 2.90 -1.23
CA CYS A 163 -0.11 3.77 -0.20
C CYS A 163 -0.27 5.22 -0.64
N GLY A 164 -0.66 6.09 0.27
CA GLY A 164 -1.04 7.45 -0.08
C GLY A 164 -1.61 8.19 1.12
N PHE A 165 -2.62 9.02 0.88
CA PHE A 165 -3.13 9.93 1.89
C PHE A 165 -4.66 10.03 1.91
N ALA A 166 -5.25 9.92 3.09
CA ALA A 166 -6.67 10.06 3.34
C ALA A 166 -7.03 11.49 3.78
N THR A 167 -8.16 12.01 3.30
CA THR A 167 -8.62 13.38 3.59
C THR A 167 -9.72 13.44 4.66
N TYR A 168 -9.92 12.34 5.40
CA TYR A 168 -11.11 12.14 6.24
C TYR A 168 -10.82 11.75 7.70
N PHE A 169 -9.53 11.70 8.09
CA PHE A 169 -9.16 11.51 9.50
C PHE A 169 -9.07 12.84 10.25
N GLN A 170 -8.65 13.91 9.57
CA GLN A 170 -8.53 15.24 10.13
C GLN A 170 -8.84 16.29 9.05
N ALA A 171 -9.52 17.37 9.45
CA ALA A 171 -9.80 18.49 8.55
C ALA A 171 -8.52 19.23 8.16
N ASP A 172 -8.45 19.68 6.90
CA ASP A 172 -7.30 20.39 6.32
C ASP A 172 -5.95 19.63 6.42
N HIS A 173 -6.02 18.31 6.45
CA HIS A 173 -4.86 17.43 6.57
C HIS A 173 -5.00 16.21 5.65
N TYR A 174 -3.85 15.71 5.19
CA TYR A 174 -3.71 14.52 4.37
C TYR A 174 -2.96 13.46 5.20
N GLU A 175 -3.73 12.56 5.83
CA GLU A 175 -3.20 11.55 6.75
C GLU A 175 -2.56 10.40 5.98
N ASP A 176 -1.33 9.99 6.34
CA ASP A 176 -0.70 8.77 5.81
C ASP A 176 -1.63 7.58 5.91
N HIS A 177 -1.92 6.93 4.78
CA HIS A 177 -2.92 5.87 4.78
C HIS A 177 -2.70 4.81 3.70
N TRP A 178 -3.23 3.63 3.99
CA TRP A 178 -3.18 2.47 3.11
C TRP A 178 -4.59 1.94 2.89
N ILE A 179 -4.92 1.68 1.63
CA ILE A 179 -6.23 1.17 1.20
C ILE A 179 -6.09 0.04 0.18
N VAL A 180 -7.19 -0.64 -0.11
CA VAL A 180 -7.24 -1.66 -1.18
C VAL A 180 -7.96 -1.10 -2.40
N GLN A 181 -7.39 -1.34 -3.57
CA GLN A 181 -8.11 -1.27 -4.84
C GLN A 181 -8.47 -2.67 -5.29
N TYR A 182 -9.73 -2.92 -5.62
CA TYR A 182 -10.14 -4.16 -6.26
C TYR A 182 -10.84 -3.89 -7.59
N TRP A 183 -10.72 -4.83 -8.52
CA TRP A 183 -11.39 -4.73 -9.81
C TRP A 183 -12.85 -5.14 -9.66
N ARG A 184 -13.76 -4.25 -10.04
CA ARG A 184 -15.19 -4.54 -10.11
C ARG A 184 -15.57 -4.87 -11.55
N PRO A 185 -15.80 -6.15 -11.92
CA PRO A 185 -15.97 -6.54 -13.31
C PRO A 185 -17.19 -5.89 -13.98
N GLY A 186 -18.30 -5.76 -13.24
CA GLY A 186 -19.55 -5.19 -13.78
C GLY A 186 -19.43 -3.72 -14.20
N GLU A 187 -18.54 -2.96 -13.54
CA GLU A 187 -18.32 -1.54 -13.82
C GLU A 187 -17.00 -1.29 -14.56
N ARG A 188 -16.20 -2.34 -14.77
CA ARG A 188 -14.89 -2.30 -15.43
C ARG A 188 -13.98 -1.18 -14.89
N ARG A 189 -13.90 -1.08 -13.57
CA ARG A 189 -13.07 -0.09 -12.88
C ARG A 189 -12.44 -0.64 -11.60
N TRP A 190 -11.35 -0.01 -11.19
CA TRP A 190 -10.78 -0.14 -9.87
C TRP A 190 -11.62 0.64 -8.85
N VAL A 191 -12.03 -0.05 -7.80
CA VAL A 191 -12.80 0.49 -6.67
C VAL A 191 -11.90 0.56 -5.46
N MET A 192 -11.88 1.71 -4.79
CA MET A 192 -11.09 1.94 -3.59
C MET A 192 -11.90 1.60 -2.34
N VAL A 193 -11.28 0.84 -1.43
CA VAL A 193 -11.89 0.31 -0.20
C VAL A 193 -10.97 0.58 0.97
N ASP A 194 -11.51 1.22 2.01
CA ASP A 194 -10.85 1.36 3.30
C ASP A 194 -11.45 0.36 4.30
N ALA A 195 -10.72 -0.72 4.54
CA ALA A 195 -11.13 -1.77 5.48
C ALA A 195 -10.98 -1.35 6.95
N GLN A 196 -10.27 -0.27 7.27
CA GLN A 196 -10.03 0.16 8.65
C GLN A 196 -11.26 0.81 9.29
N LEU A 197 -12.02 1.57 8.51
CA LEU A 197 -13.12 2.40 9.01
C LEU A 197 -14.35 1.54 9.36
N ASP A 198 -14.39 1.06 10.61
CA ASP A 198 -15.56 0.40 11.18
C ASP A 198 -16.65 1.40 11.62
N ALA A 199 -17.74 0.90 12.19
CA ALA A 199 -18.86 1.73 12.63
C ALA A 199 -18.46 2.80 13.66
N LEU A 200 -17.56 2.49 14.60
CA LEU A 200 -17.12 3.44 15.62
C LEU A 200 -16.29 4.56 15.00
N GLN A 201 -15.31 4.21 14.16
CA GLN A 201 -14.47 5.20 13.48
C GLN A 201 -15.30 6.10 12.57
N ARG A 202 -16.24 5.52 11.81
CA ARG A 202 -17.11 6.29 10.92
C ARG A 202 -17.99 7.29 11.67
N ASP A 203 -18.53 6.88 12.82
CA ASP A 203 -19.31 7.77 13.68
C ASP A 203 -18.46 8.92 14.24
N GLN A 204 -17.29 8.61 14.83
CA GLN A 204 -16.40 9.60 15.44
C GLN A 204 -15.77 10.56 14.42
N LEU A 205 -15.51 10.11 13.20
CA LEU A 205 -14.96 10.91 12.11
C LEU A 205 -16.04 11.59 11.26
N HIS A 206 -17.32 11.35 11.55
CA HIS A 206 -18.46 11.81 10.75
C HIS A 206 -18.33 11.43 9.26
N VAL A 207 -17.89 10.20 8.98
CA VAL A 207 -17.75 9.67 7.61
C VAL A 207 -19.14 9.41 7.03
N ASP A 208 -19.51 10.24 6.06
CA ASP A 208 -20.80 10.26 5.37
C ASP A 208 -20.80 9.57 4.00
N PHE A 209 -19.66 8.99 3.60
CA PHE A 209 -19.47 8.30 2.33
C PHE A 209 -19.29 6.79 2.49
N ASP A 210 -19.43 6.06 1.38
CA ASP A 210 -19.20 4.61 1.34
C ASP A 210 -17.70 4.30 1.43
N THR A 211 -17.28 3.62 2.49
CA THR A 211 -15.88 3.20 2.70
C THR A 211 -15.48 1.99 1.85
N THR A 212 -16.46 1.36 1.19
CA THR A 212 -16.28 0.20 0.29
C THR A 212 -16.35 0.57 -1.20
N ASP A 213 -16.56 1.85 -1.48
CA ASP A 213 -16.44 2.47 -2.80
C ASP A 213 -16.12 3.95 -2.62
N LEU A 214 -14.87 4.22 -2.24
CA LEU A 214 -14.44 5.57 -1.85
C LEU A 214 -14.66 6.55 -3.01
N PRO A 215 -15.36 7.68 -2.78
CA PRO A 215 -15.47 8.75 -3.77
C PRO A 215 -14.10 9.29 -4.14
N THR A 216 -13.98 9.77 -5.39
CA THR A 216 -12.77 10.45 -5.86
C THR A 216 -12.38 11.59 -4.93
N GLY A 217 -11.10 11.68 -4.59
CA GLY A 217 -10.55 12.72 -3.74
C GLY A 217 -10.58 12.42 -2.23
N ARG A 218 -11.31 11.39 -1.77
CA ARG A 218 -11.25 10.98 -0.35
C ARG A 218 -9.93 10.30 0.02
N PHE A 219 -9.35 9.57 -0.93
CA PHE A 219 -8.00 9.04 -0.85
C PHE A 219 -7.20 9.50 -2.07
N LEU A 220 -5.98 9.98 -1.82
CA LEU A 220 -5.02 10.39 -2.83
C LEU A 220 -3.90 9.35 -2.90
N PRO A 221 -3.72 8.64 -4.02
CA PRO A 221 -2.50 7.88 -4.23
C PRO A 221 -1.26 8.76 -4.04
N ALA A 222 -0.17 8.21 -3.51
CA ALA A 222 1.01 9.00 -3.18
C ALA A 222 1.58 9.76 -4.40
N GLY A 223 1.51 9.18 -5.60
CA GLY A 223 1.89 9.88 -6.85
C GLY A 223 1.05 11.11 -7.13
N ARG A 224 -0.25 11.13 -6.78
CA ARG A 224 -1.12 12.30 -6.93
C ARG A 224 -0.76 13.37 -5.92
N ALA A 225 -0.56 12.98 -4.66
CA ALA A 225 -0.13 13.88 -3.60
C ALA A 225 1.20 14.57 -3.94
N TRP A 226 2.16 13.82 -4.49
CA TRP A 226 3.43 14.36 -4.97
C TRP A 226 3.25 15.43 -6.04
N ARG A 227 2.43 15.16 -7.06
CA ARG A 227 2.17 16.14 -8.14
C ARG A 227 1.51 17.41 -7.59
N MET A 228 0.51 17.27 -6.71
CA MET A 228 -0.12 18.42 -6.06
C MET A 228 0.89 19.29 -5.30
N CYS A 229 1.83 18.66 -4.58
CA CYS A 229 2.92 19.37 -3.90
C CYS A 229 3.91 20.04 -4.86
N ARG A 230 4.21 19.39 -6.00
CA ARG A 230 5.15 19.90 -7.02
C ARG A 230 4.55 21.07 -7.81
N ASP A 231 3.27 21.01 -8.09
CA ASP A 231 2.53 22.00 -8.87
C ASP A 231 2.06 23.19 -8.00
N GLY A 232 2.32 23.15 -6.68
CA GLY A 232 1.91 24.19 -5.74
C GLY A 232 0.42 24.19 -5.39
N GLU A 233 -0.30 23.12 -5.74
CA GLU A 233 -1.73 22.94 -5.45
C GLU A 233 -1.98 22.58 -3.97
N ALA A 234 -0.98 22.02 -3.29
CA ALA A 234 -1.07 21.66 -1.88
C ALA A 234 0.26 21.91 -1.15
N ASP A 235 0.15 22.29 0.13
CA ASP A 235 1.29 22.46 1.03
C ASP A 235 1.81 21.09 1.49
N PRO A 236 3.08 20.73 1.22
CA PRO A 236 3.67 19.48 1.67
C PRO A 236 3.58 19.24 3.19
N GLU A 237 3.55 20.30 4.00
CA GLU A 237 3.45 20.19 5.46
C GLU A 237 2.09 19.67 5.93
N LYS A 238 1.08 19.64 5.05
CA LYS A 238 -0.22 19.03 5.34
C LYS A 238 -0.27 17.53 5.08
N PHE A 239 0.81 16.91 4.59
CA PHE A 239 0.87 15.48 4.31
C PHE A 239 1.70 14.77 5.35
N GLY A 240 1.09 13.91 6.17
CA GLY A 240 1.82 13.31 7.28
C GLY A 240 1.00 12.48 8.26
N ILE A 241 1.69 12.02 9.31
CA ILE A 241 1.13 11.27 10.44
C ILE A 241 2.05 11.44 11.65
N LEU A 242 1.48 11.50 12.86
CA LEU A 242 2.24 11.52 14.12
C LEU A 242 3.34 12.61 14.20
N GLY A 243 3.09 13.77 13.60
CA GLY A 243 4.04 14.90 13.59
C GLY A 243 5.20 14.74 12.59
N MET A 244 5.19 13.69 11.76
CA MET A 244 6.03 13.60 10.57
C MET A 244 5.23 14.12 9.38
N SER A 245 5.70 15.19 8.75
CA SER A 245 5.10 15.82 7.58
C SER A 245 6.16 16.38 6.65
N GLY A 246 5.75 16.85 5.46
CA GLY A 246 6.63 17.55 4.53
C GLY A 246 6.93 16.76 3.26
N ARG A 247 7.70 17.37 2.34
CA ARG A 247 7.92 16.80 1.00
C ARG A 247 8.69 15.48 1.07
N TRP A 248 9.65 15.34 1.97
CA TRP A 248 10.38 14.10 2.22
C TRP A 248 9.43 12.95 2.59
N PHE A 249 8.36 13.23 3.33
CA PHE A 249 7.38 12.24 3.77
C PHE A 249 6.52 11.77 2.60
N VAL A 250 6.07 12.72 1.76
CA VAL A 250 5.35 12.41 0.51
C VAL A 250 6.21 11.57 -0.42
N ARG A 251 7.49 11.93 -0.59
CA ARG A 251 8.47 11.14 -1.36
C ARG A 251 8.58 9.70 -0.86
N GLY A 252 8.66 9.49 0.45
CA GLY A 252 8.69 8.16 1.05
C GLY A 252 7.46 7.34 0.64
N ASN A 253 6.28 7.95 0.70
CA ASN A 253 5.02 7.34 0.29
C ASN A 253 4.94 7.04 -1.22
N VAL A 254 5.50 7.89 -2.08
CA VAL A 254 5.58 7.64 -3.54
C VAL A 254 6.31 6.33 -3.84
N VAL A 255 7.43 6.09 -3.17
CA VAL A 255 8.20 4.85 -3.32
C VAL A 255 7.43 3.66 -2.75
N ARG A 256 6.78 3.81 -1.58
CA ARG A 256 5.97 2.75 -0.98
C ARG A 256 4.78 2.35 -1.85
N ASP A 257 4.12 3.30 -2.51
CA ASP A 257 3.00 3.01 -3.42
C ASP A 257 3.46 2.24 -4.67
N LEU A 258 4.62 2.60 -5.25
CA LEU A 258 5.22 1.81 -6.33
C LEU A 258 5.54 0.39 -5.89
N LEU A 259 6.10 0.22 -4.69
CA LEU A 259 6.39 -1.10 -4.12
C LEU A 259 5.11 -1.90 -3.90
N ALA A 260 4.06 -1.29 -3.33
CA ALA A 260 2.77 -1.92 -3.11
C ALA A 260 2.10 -2.36 -4.44
N LEU A 261 2.20 -1.54 -5.50
CA LEU A 261 1.75 -1.89 -6.84
C LEU A 261 2.49 -3.12 -7.43
N ASN A 262 3.72 -3.37 -6.98
CA ASN A 262 4.53 -4.53 -7.29
C ASN A 262 4.41 -5.67 -6.24
N LYS A 263 3.36 -5.62 -5.40
CA LYS A 263 3.05 -6.60 -4.33
C LYS A 263 4.09 -6.68 -3.21
N LEU A 264 4.80 -5.58 -2.99
CA LEU A 264 5.75 -5.40 -1.92
C LEU A 264 5.20 -4.35 -0.98
N GLU A 265 4.14 -4.71 -0.25
CA GLU A 265 3.47 -3.85 0.72
C GLU A 265 4.36 -3.66 1.97
N VAL A 266 5.46 -2.91 1.85
CA VAL A 266 6.43 -2.66 2.93
C VAL A 266 5.79 -2.04 4.17
N SER A 267 6.47 -2.14 5.32
CA SER A 267 5.98 -1.53 6.56
C SER A 267 5.98 0.01 6.44
N PRO A 268 4.99 0.72 6.99
CA PRO A 268 5.08 2.18 7.11
C PRO A 268 6.27 2.61 7.99
N TRP A 269 6.69 1.73 8.90
CA TRP A 269 7.84 1.92 9.80
C TRP A 269 9.19 1.59 9.18
N ASP A 270 9.22 1.06 7.96
CA ASP A 270 10.46 0.72 7.29
C ASP A 270 11.30 1.99 7.06
N THR A 271 12.45 2.05 7.73
CA THR A 271 13.35 3.21 7.72
C THR A 271 14.50 3.10 6.72
N TRP A 272 14.66 1.93 6.09
CA TRP A 272 15.78 1.63 5.19
C TRP A 272 15.84 2.50 3.92
N ARG A 273 14.74 3.21 3.60
CA ARG A 273 14.69 4.32 2.62
C ARG A 273 14.08 5.58 3.20
N GLN A 274 14.13 5.81 4.51
CA GLN A 274 13.81 7.14 5.02
C GLN A 274 14.70 8.11 4.25
N ALA A 275 14.02 8.93 3.44
CA ALA A 275 14.62 10.08 2.80
C ALA A 275 15.36 10.85 3.89
N ALA A 276 16.41 11.52 3.47
CA ALA A 276 16.94 12.67 4.18
C ALA A 276 15.75 13.44 4.80
N ARG A 277 15.70 13.52 6.14
CA ARG A 277 14.50 13.99 6.86
C ARG A 277 14.26 15.47 6.64
N ASP A 278 15.30 16.17 6.20
CA ASP A 278 15.23 17.55 5.81
C ASP A 278 14.99 17.64 4.30
N ASP A 279 13.97 18.41 3.91
CA ASP A 279 13.63 18.66 2.50
C ASP A 279 14.83 19.24 1.72
N ASP A 280 15.69 19.99 2.40
CA ASP A 280 16.92 20.59 1.87
C ASP A 280 18.00 19.55 1.50
N GLU A 281 17.89 18.33 2.00
CA GLU A 281 18.80 17.22 1.69
C GLU A 281 18.31 16.37 0.51
N ILE A 282 17.14 16.68 -0.09
CA ILE A 282 16.63 15.98 -1.27
C ILE A 282 17.41 16.45 -2.51
N THR A 283 18.17 15.53 -3.11
CA THR A 283 18.91 15.80 -4.34
C THR A 283 17.99 15.94 -5.56
N ASP A 284 18.43 16.68 -6.58
CA ASP A 284 17.72 16.79 -7.86
C ASP A 284 17.43 15.43 -8.50
N ALA A 285 18.36 14.48 -8.39
CA ALA A 285 18.17 13.11 -8.85
C ALA A 285 17.05 12.40 -8.06
N GLY A 286 16.97 12.64 -6.75
CA GLY A 286 15.90 12.14 -5.90
C GLY A 286 14.53 12.73 -6.26
N LEU A 287 14.46 14.02 -6.59
CA LEU A 287 13.25 14.68 -7.07
C LEU A 287 12.81 14.12 -8.44
N ALA A 288 13.73 14.04 -9.40
CA ALA A 288 13.45 13.51 -10.74
C ALA A 288 12.98 12.05 -10.69
N LEU A 289 13.52 11.25 -9.77
CA LEU A 289 13.04 9.90 -9.54
C LEU A 289 11.58 9.90 -9.07
N CYS A 290 11.23 10.75 -8.09
CA CYS A 290 9.86 10.83 -7.60
C CYS A 290 8.89 11.34 -8.66
N ASP A 291 9.30 12.33 -9.46
CA ASP A 291 8.51 12.83 -10.59
C ASP A 291 8.20 11.70 -11.59
N ARG A 292 9.19 10.84 -11.90
CA ARG A 292 9.00 9.65 -12.76
C ARG A 292 8.10 8.57 -12.14
N ILE A 293 8.20 8.32 -10.84
CA ILE A 293 7.32 7.34 -10.18
C ILE A 293 5.89 7.89 -10.16
N ALA A 294 5.73 9.15 -9.77
CA ALA A 294 4.43 9.82 -9.67
C ALA A 294 3.71 9.90 -11.02
N SER A 295 4.43 10.05 -12.15
CA SER A 295 3.79 10.04 -13.47
C SER A 295 3.05 8.73 -13.77
N VAL A 296 3.47 7.62 -13.16
CA VAL A 296 2.85 6.30 -13.36
C VAL A 296 1.84 5.96 -12.26
N THR A 297 2.09 6.37 -11.02
CA THR A 297 1.28 5.94 -9.86
C THR A 297 0.15 6.91 -9.48
N HIS A 298 0.10 8.13 -10.04
CA HIS A 298 -0.88 9.13 -9.63
C HIS A 298 -2.35 8.77 -9.87
N ALA A 299 -2.63 7.92 -10.86
CA ALA A 299 -3.98 7.61 -11.28
C ALA A 299 -4.59 6.42 -10.51
N ASN A 300 -5.93 6.36 -10.51
CA ASN A 300 -6.65 5.20 -9.99
C ASN A 300 -6.44 3.97 -10.90
N ASP A 301 -6.44 4.17 -12.22
CA ASP A 301 -6.05 3.15 -13.18
C ASP A 301 -4.56 3.31 -13.51
N VAL A 302 -3.77 2.27 -13.27
CA VAL A 302 -2.30 2.35 -13.35
C VAL A 302 -1.85 1.41 -14.46
N ASP A 303 -0.98 1.90 -15.34
CA ASP A 303 -0.28 1.06 -16.30
C ASP A 303 0.69 0.14 -15.54
N LEU A 304 0.27 -1.12 -15.38
CA LEU A 304 1.08 -2.11 -14.67
C LEU A 304 2.42 -2.35 -15.37
N ALA A 305 2.47 -2.34 -16.70
CA ALA A 305 3.70 -2.62 -17.42
C ALA A 305 4.75 -1.54 -17.13
N GLU A 306 4.32 -0.28 -17.13
CA GLU A 306 5.18 0.85 -16.79
C GLU A 306 5.59 0.83 -15.30
N ALA A 307 4.66 0.54 -14.39
CA ALA A 307 4.95 0.43 -12.96
C ALA A 307 5.94 -0.68 -12.64
N ARG A 308 5.85 -1.83 -13.34
CA ARG A 308 6.81 -2.94 -13.22
C ARG A 308 8.16 -2.58 -13.81
N ALA A 309 8.19 -1.98 -14.99
CA ALA A 309 9.44 -1.55 -15.63
C ALA A 309 10.20 -0.53 -14.77
N LEU A 310 9.49 0.41 -14.15
CA LEU A 310 10.10 1.34 -13.19
C LEU A 310 10.69 0.59 -11.99
N TYR A 311 9.92 -0.31 -11.38
CA TYR A 311 10.40 -1.10 -10.25
C TYR A 311 11.67 -1.89 -10.59
N GLU A 312 11.72 -2.56 -11.74
CA GLU A 312 12.86 -3.39 -12.16
C GLU A 312 14.11 -2.58 -12.51
N THR A 313 13.96 -1.34 -12.95
CA THR A 313 15.07 -0.50 -13.43
C THR A 313 15.64 0.42 -12.36
N ILE A 314 14.92 0.67 -11.27
CA ILE A 314 15.36 1.54 -10.19
C ILE A 314 15.92 0.67 -9.05
N GLU A 315 17.26 0.52 -9.01
CA GLU A 315 17.93 -0.18 -7.90
C GLU A 315 17.57 0.45 -6.54
N ASP A 316 17.33 1.76 -6.55
CA ASP A 316 16.83 2.56 -5.44
C ASP A 316 15.35 2.34 -5.08
N VAL A 317 14.68 1.31 -5.59
CA VAL A 317 13.40 0.84 -5.02
C VAL A 317 13.37 -0.65 -4.71
N HIS A 318 14.37 -1.43 -5.13
CA HIS A 318 14.44 -2.85 -4.78
C HIS A 318 14.52 -3.06 -3.26
N LEU A 319 13.82 -4.08 -2.76
CA LEU A 319 13.91 -4.46 -1.35
C LEU A 319 15.31 -4.98 -1.02
N PRO A 320 15.85 -4.63 0.17
CA PRO A 320 17.06 -5.26 0.65
C PRO A 320 16.82 -6.77 0.83
N PRO A 321 17.85 -7.62 0.66
CA PRO A 321 17.71 -9.06 0.82
C PRO A 321 17.14 -9.51 2.17
N TRP A 322 17.38 -8.74 3.24
CA TRP A 322 16.90 -9.03 4.61
C TRP A 322 15.46 -8.59 4.89
N LEU A 323 14.80 -7.92 3.95
CA LEU A 323 13.43 -7.43 4.08
C LEU A 323 12.42 -8.26 3.28
N LYS A 324 12.91 -9.29 2.58
CA LYS A 324 12.12 -10.22 1.78
C LYS A 324 11.57 -11.34 2.65
#